data_AF-A0A3P8CCV3-F1
#
_entry.id   AF-A0A3P8CCV3-F1
#
_cell.length_a   1.000
_cell.length_b   1.000
_cell.length_c   1.000
_cell.angle_alpha   90.00
_cell.angle_beta   90.00
_cell.angle_gamma   90.00
#
_symmetry.space_group_name_H-M   'P 1'
#
loop_
_entity.id
_entity.type
_entity.pdbx_description
1 polymer ?
#
loop_
_entity_poly.entity_id
_entity_poly.type
_entity_poly.pdbx_seq_one_letter_code
_entity_poly.pdbx_strand_id
1 'polypeptide(L)'
;MILIKFKKKNFSVAIQCLETAFNITDSSYLFQPSKPLFDIFIAAEGLPAGIDDFPKPTTEEIQQANNLKEEGNTLMKSSQFEDAILKYNEAIKLNKDPAYFCNR
;
A
#
# COMPACT_ATOMS: atom_id res chain seq x y z
N MET A 1 -20.04 6.48 -14.66
CA MET A 1 -19.97 5.02 -14.38
C MET A 1 -19.10 4.28 -15.41
N ILE A 2 -17.88 4.76 -15.72
CA ILE A 2 -16.96 4.13 -16.70
C ILE A 2 -15.53 4.01 -16.13
N LEU A 3 -15.12 4.87 -15.19
CA LEU A 3 -13.76 4.84 -14.62
C LEU A 3 -13.43 3.60 -13.75
N ILE A 4 -14.42 2.93 -13.15
CA ILE A 4 -14.17 1.74 -12.30
C ILE A 4 -13.85 0.48 -13.15
N LYS A 5 -14.18 0.47 -14.46
CA LYS A 5 -13.97 -0.70 -15.31
C LYS A 5 -12.51 -0.92 -15.75
N PHE A 6 -11.65 0.09 -15.69
CA PHE A 6 -10.27 -0.04 -16.18
C PHE A 6 -9.34 -0.84 -15.24
N LYS A 7 -9.59 -0.86 -13.92
CA LYS A 7 -8.77 -1.62 -12.95
C LYS A 7 -9.10 -3.12 -12.83
N LYS A 8 -10.23 -3.59 -13.38
CA LYS A 8 -10.69 -4.99 -13.22
C LYS A 8 -10.11 -5.99 -14.23
N LYS A 9 -9.39 -5.55 -15.27
CA LYS A 9 -9.13 -6.40 -16.45
C LYS A 9 -8.01 -7.46 -16.29
N ASN A 10 -7.14 -7.35 -15.28
CA ASN A 10 -5.97 -8.24 -15.13
C ASN A 10 -6.01 -9.20 -13.92
N PHE A 11 -6.93 -9.05 -12.97
CA PHE A 11 -6.96 -9.88 -11.75
C PHE A 11 -7.77 -11.16 -11.89
N SER A 12 -8.60 -11.29 -12.94
CA SER A 12 -9.52 -12.43 -13.09
C SER A 12 -8.81 -13.77 -13.16
N VAL A 13 -7.65 -13.83 -13.82
CA VAL A 13 -6.86 -15.07 -13.94
C VAL A 13 -6.25 -15.44 -12.59
N ALA A 14 -5.70 -14.46 -11.86
CA ALA A 14 -5.13 -14.69 -10.53
C ALA A 14 -6.18 -15.17 -9.53
N ILE A 15 -7.37 -14.57 -9.55
CA ILE A 15 -8.50 -14.98 -8.71
C ILE A 15 -8.88 -16.43 -9.02
N GLN A 16 -9.08 -16.76 -10.29
CA GLN A 16 -9.45 -18.11 -10.70
C GLN A 16 -8.39 -19.17 -10.33
N CYS A 17 -7.10 -18.83 -10.48
CA CYS A 17 -6.00 -19.71 -10.08
C CYS A 17 -6.02 -19.97 -8.56
N LEU A 18 -6.24 -18.93 -7.75
CA LEU A 18 -6.33 -19.06 -6.29
C LEU A 18 -7.58 -19.84 -5.86
N GLU A 19 -8.73 -19.55 -6.46
CA GLU A 19 -9.97 -20.27 -6.19
C GLU A 19 -9.82 -21.76 -6.46
N THR A 20 -9.18 -22.12 -7.57
CA THR A 20 -8.91 -23.51 -7.93
C THR A 20 -7.90 -24.14 -6.96
N ALA A 21 -6.80 -23.46 -6.65
CA ALA A 21 -5.75 -23.99 -5.79
C ALA A 21 -6.21 -24.26 -4.34
N PHE A 22 -7.15 -23.47 -3.84
CA PHE A 22 -7.68 -23.58 -2.49
C PHE A 22 -9.08 -24.21 -2.42
N ASN A 23 -9.58 -24.75 -3.55
CA ASN A 23 -10.94 -25.32 -3.65
C ASN A 23 -12.03 -24.36 -3.14
N ILE A 24 -11.86 -23.06 -3.38
CA ILE A 24 -12.84 -22.04 -3.01
C ILE A 24 -13.93 -22.08 -4.07
N THR A 25 -15.11 -22.58 -3.69
CA THR A 25 -16.28 -22.69 -4.58
C THR A 25 -17.39 -21.72 -4.21
N ASP A 26 -17.12 -20.73 -3.33
CA ASP A 26 -18.13 -19.79 -2.84
C ASP A 26 -18.56 -18.79 -3.93
N SER A 27 -19.36 -19.28 -4.86
CA SER A 27 -20.04 -18.48 -5.90
C SER A 27 -21.13 -17.59 -5.30
N SER A 28 -21.58 -17.93 -4.10
CA SER A 28 -22.67 -17.30 -3.36
C SER A 28 -22.23 -16.10 -2.53
N TYR A 29 -20.92 -15.83 -2.42
CA TYR A 29 -20.37 -14.77 -1.61
C TYR A 29 -20.86 -14.82 -0.15
N LEU A 30 -21.05 -16.01 0.41
CA LEU A 30 -21.62 -16.22 1.75
C LEU A 30 -20.79 -15.56 2.85
N PHE A 31 -19.49 -15.38 2.60
CA PHE A 31 -18.56 -14.71 3.52
C PHE A 31 -18.29 -13.25 3.17
N GLN A 32 -18.98 -12.67 2.18
CA GLN A 32 -18.86 -11.24 1.96
C GLN A 32 -19.48 -10.48 3.15
N PRO A 33 -18.70 -9.62 3.81
CA PRO A 33 -19.26 -8.83 4.90
C PRO A 33 -20.32 -7.89 4.33
N SER A 34 -21.42 -7.72 5.07
CA SER A 34 -22.52 -6.83 4.67
C SER A 34 -22.11 -5.37 4.56
N LYS A 35 -20.98 -5.01 5.19
CA LYS A 35 -20.34 -3.70 5.10
C LYS A 35 -18.86 -3.88 4.80
N PRO A 36 -18.27 -3.06 3.92
CA PRO A 36 -16.82 -2.99 3.77
C PRO A 36 -16.13 -2.78 5.12
N LEU A 37 -15.00 -3.44 5.34
CA LEU A 37 -14.22 -3.30 6.56
C LEU A 37 -13.83 -1.83 6.83
N PHE A 38 -13.56 -1.07 5.77
CA PHE A 38 -13.22 0.34 5.85
C PHE A 38 -14.34 1.18 6.46
N ASP A 39 -15.59 0.92 6.07
CA ASP A 39 -16.75 1.62 6.60
C ASP A 39 -16.98 1.30 8.09
N ILE A 40 -16.73 0.04 8.49
CA ILE A 40 -16.79 -0.37 9.89
C ILE A 40 -15.74 0.39 10.71
N PHE A 41 -14.53 0.52 10.18
CA PHE A 41 -13.44 1.25 10.83
C PHE A 41 -13.76 2.74 10.99
N ILE A 42 -14.21 3.41 9.92
CA ILE A 42 -14.62 4.83 9.98
C ILE A 42 -15.69 5.05 11.06
N ALA A 43 -16.70 4.17 11.08
CA ALA A 43 -17.78 4.25 12.06
C ALA A 43 -17.30 4.02 13.50
N ALA A 44 -16.34 3.11 13.71
CA ALA A 44 -15.79 2.82 15.03
C ALA A 44 -14.91 3.96 15.58
N GLU A 45 -14.10 4.59 14.72
CA GLU A 45 -13.21 5.70 15.09
C GLU A 45 -13.94 7.05 15.15
N GLY A 46 -15.20 7.12 14.73
CA GLY A 46 -15.97 8.37 14.68
C GLY A 46 -15.45 9.35 13.60
N LEU A 47 -14.80 8.84 12.56
CA LEU A 47 -14.28 9.65 11.46
C LEU A 47 -15.41 10.10 10.52
N PRO A 48 -15.30 11.27 9.87
CA PRO A 48 -16.28 11.68 8.86
C PRO A 48 -16.34 10.67 7.71
N ALA A 49 -17.56 10.25 7.35
CA ALA A 49 -17.77 9.36 6.21
C ALA A 49 -17.38 10.05 4.89
N GLY A 50 -16.59 9.38 4.06
CA GLY A 50 -16.18 9.88 2.74
C GLY A 50 -14.84 10.60 2.69
N ILE A 51 -14.02 10.53 3.75
CA ILE A 51 -12.61 10.96 3.66
C ILE A 51 -11.80 9.86 2.96
N ASP A 52 -11.81 9.88 1.63
CA ASP A 52 -10.84 9.14 0.81
C ASP A 52 -9.47 9.85 0.77
N ASP A 53 -9.39 11.09 1.26
CA ASP A 53 -8.15 11.84 1.35
C ASP A 53 -7.48 11.62 2.71
N PHE A 54 -6.82 10.47 2.83
CA PHE A 54 -5.62 10.44 3.64
C PHE A 54 -4.69 11.56 3.14
N PRO A 55 -4.02 12.31 4.04
CA PRO A 55 -3.04 13.29 3.60
C PRO A 55 -2.04 12.59 2.68
N LYS A 56 -2.12 12.95 1.40
CA LYS A 56 -1.19 12.47 0.39
C LYS A 56 0.11 13.24 0.62
N PRO A 57 1.26 12.56 0.58
CA PRO A 57 2.54 13.23 0.68
C PRO A 57 2.61 14.39 -0.30
N THR A 58 3.07 15.57 0.15
CA THR A 58 3.28 16.69 -0.74
C THR A 58 4.43 16.40 -1.71
N THR A 59 4.53 17.16 -2.79
CA THR A 59 5.65 17.04 -3.74
C THR A 59 6.99 17.20 -3.03
N GLU A 60 7.06 18.09 -2.04
CA GLU A 60 8.25 18.33 -1.21
C GLU A 60 8.58 17.12 -0.34
N GLU A 61 7.58 16.51 0.32
CA GLU A 61 7.77 15.30 1.13
C GLU A 61 8.25 14.12 0.29
N ILE A 62 7.70 13.96 -0.93
CA ILE A 62 8.13 12.93 -1.88
C ILE A 62 9.59 13.16 -2.29
N GLN A 63 9.96 14.41 -2.60
CA GLN A 63 11.33 14.74 -2.97
C GLN A 63 12.30 14.47 -1.82
N GLN A 64 11.94 14.87 -0.60
CA GLN A 64 12.76 14.62 0.58
C GLN A 64 12.91 13.12 0.88
N ALA A 65 11.83 12.35 0.75
CA ALA A 65 11.87 10.89 0.90
C ALA A 65 12.83 10.24 -0.12
N ASN A 66 12.81 10.70 -1.37
CA ASN A 66 13.71 10.22 -2.40
C ASN A 66 15.18 10.56 -2.12
N ASN A 67 15.48 11.74 -1.58
CA ASN A 67 16.83 12.11 -1.18
C ASN A 67 17.34 11.20 -0.06
N LEU A 68 16.52 10.95 0.97
CA LEU A 68 16.86 10.03 2.07
C LEU A 68 17.12 8.60 1.57
N LYS A 69 16.33 8.14 0.58
CA LYS A 69 16.58 6.85 -0.08
C LYS A 69 17.94 6.83 -0.79
N GLU A 70 18.34 7.89 -1.49
CA GLU A 70 19.67 7.92 -2.13
C GLU A 70 20.83 7.97 -1.11
N GLU A 71 20.63 8.63 0.03
CA GLU A 71 21.58 8.58 1.16
C GLU A 71 21.70 7.14 1.71
N GLY A 72 20.57 6.46 1.92
CA GLY A 72 20.54 5.05 2.30
C GLY A 72 21.25 4.14 1.29
N ASN A 73 21.02 4.36 -0.01
CA ASN A 73 21.71 3.63 -1.08
C ASN A 73 23.23 3.84 -1.03
N THR A 74 23.67 5.05 -0.68
CA THR A 74 25.10 5.38 -0.55
C THR A 74 25.72 4.67 0.65
N LEU A 75 25.03 4.67 1.80
CA LEU A 75 25.46 3.94 2.99
C LEU A 75 25.52 2.43 2.74
N MET A 76 24.55 1.88 2.00
CA MET A 76 24.57 0.49 1.54
C MET A 76 25.83 0.15 0.73
N LYS A 77 26.20 1.01 -0.22
CA LYS A 77 27.43 0.82 -1.02
C LYS A 77 28.70 0.87 -0.15
N SER A 78 28.66 1.64 0.93
CA SER A 78 29.73 1.72 1.93
C SER A 78 29.66 0.61 3.00
N SER A 79 28.75 -0.36 2.88
CA SER A 79 28.52 -1.44 3.86
C SER A 79 28.12 -0.95 5.27
N GLN A 80 27.54 0.25 5.37
CA GLN A 80 26.97 0.80 6.61
C GLN A 80 25.47 0.48 6.67
N PHE A 81 25.15 -0.77 6.99
CA PHE A 81 23.79 -1.32 6.86
C PHE A 81 22.81 -0.71 7.87
N GLU A 82 23.24 -0.56 9.13
CA GLU A 82 22.41 -0.01 10.20
C GLU A 82 22.02 1.44 9.92
N ASP A 83 22.98 2.25 9.46
CA ASP A 83 22.75 3.65 9.10
C ASP A 83 21.83 3.75 7.86
N ALA A 84 22.01 2.86 6.87
CA ALA A 84 21.15 2.80 5.70
C ALA A 84 19.69 2.51 6.09
N ILE A 85 19.46 1.54 6.99
CA ILE A 85 18.13 1.21 7.51
C ILE A 85 17.47 2.43 8.15
N LEU A 86 18.21 3.22 8.92
CA LEU A 86 17.70 4.45 9.53
C LEU A 86 17.23 5.44 8.45
N LYS A 87 18.03 5.64 7.39
CA LYS A 87 17.66 6.53 6.28
C LYS A 87 16.42 6.08 5.52
N TYR A 88 16.28 4.78 5.25
CA TYR A 88 15.05 4.27 4.62
C TYR A 88 13.83 4.41 5.54
N ASN A 89 13.99 4.19 6.85
CA ASN A 89 12.92 4.41 7.82
C ASN A 89 12.48 5.88 7.87
N GLU A 90 13.41 6.83 7.73
CA GLU A 90 13.08 8.25 7.60
C GLU A 90 12.33 8.54 6.30
N ALA A 91 12.73 7.96 5.16
CA ALA A 91 12.01 8.10 3.90
C ALA A 91 10.57 7.59 3.99
N ILE A 92 10.36 6.42 4.62
CA ILE A 92 9.04 5.78 4.80
C ILE A 92 8.08 6.64 5.62
N LYS A 93 8.60 7.43 6.57
CA LYS A 93 7.76 8.34 7.38
C LYS A 93 7.17 9.47 6.54
N LEU A 94 7.89 9.93 5.51
CA LEU A 94 7.47 11.02 4.63
C LEU A 94 6.59 10.50 3.48
N ASN A 95 6.97 9.39 2.87
CA ASN A 95 6.22 8.76 1.80
C ASN A 95 6.38 7.24 1.87
N LYS A 96 5.27 6.50 1.78
CA LYS A 96 5.27 5.03 1.88
C LYS A 96 5.43 4.37 0.51
N ASP A 97 6.46 4.77 -0.24
CA ASP A 97 6.76 4.15 -1.53
C ASP A 97 7.34 2.73 -1.32
N PRO A 98 6.86 1.71 -2.05
CA PRO A 98 7.38 0.35 -1.94
C PRO A 98 8.90 0.23 -2.12
N ALA A 99 9.52 1.07 -2.94
CA ALA A 99 10.96 1.06 -3.16
C ALA A 99 11.77 1.24 -1.87
N TYR A 100 11.27 2.04 -0.92
CA TYR A 100 11.97 2.31 0.33
C TYR A 100 11.97 1.09 1.27
N PHE A 101 10.96 0.21 1.15
CA PHE A 101 10.90 -1.04 1.91
C PHE A 101 11.79 -2.11 1.29
N CYS A 102 11.85 -2.18 -0.05
CA CYS A 102 12.71 -3.14 -0.74
C CYS A 102 14.21 -2.85 -0.56
N ASN A 103 14.55 -1.57 -0.37
CA ASN A 103 15.95 -1.15 -0.21
C ASN A 103 16.43 -1.21 1.24
N ARG A 104 15.54 -1.37 2.23
CA ARG A 104 15.83 -1.44 3.66
C ARG A 104 16.25 -2.84 4.10
#